data_AF-A0A183B9Y0-F1
#
_entry.id   AF-A0A183B9Y0-F1
#
_cell.length_a   1.000
_cell.length_b   1.000
_cell.length_c   1.000
_cell.angle_alpha   90.00
_cell.angle_beta   90.00
_cell.angle_gamma   90.00
#
_symmetry.space_group_name_H-M   'P 1'
#
loop_
_entity.id
_entity.type
_entity.pdbx_description
1 polymer ?
#
loop_
_entity_poly.entity_id
_entity_poly.type
_entity_poly.pdbx_seq_one_letter_code
_entity_poly.pdbx_strand_id
1 'polypeptide(L)'
;MGLGPGVRVDELGLANAQSAITRAHFNQLVYTYGYGRQVVVNLLDEKGLERPLNRAYATATTDLDENEVKYESFDFHRECGSMRWDRLTILLERLIPELERAK
;
A
#
# COMPACT_ATOMS: atom_id res chain seq x y z
N MET A 1 -27.78 -9.09 -6.24
CA MET A 1 -27.58 -7.79 -6.92
C MET A 1 -26.29 -7.92 -7.74
N GLY A 2 -26.39 -8.57 -8.90
CA GLY A 2 -25.23 -8.88 -9.76
C GLY A 2 -25.20 -7.93 -10.94
N LEU A 3 -24.04 -7.31 -11.18
CA LEU A 3 -23.77 -6.52 -12.38
C LEU A 3 -23.93 -7.42 -13.62
N GLY A 4 -24.64 -6.92 -14.63
CA GLY A 4 -25.08 -7.68 -15.81
C GLY A 4 -23.95 -8.11 -16.76
N PRO A 5 -24.26 -8.97 -17.75
CA PRO A 5 -23.26 -9.57 -18.62
C PRO A 5 -22.73 -8.56 -19.64
N GLY A 6 -21.41 -8.36 -19.68
CA GLY A 6 -20.75 -7.86 -20.89
C GLY A 6 -19.97 -6.54 -20.82
N VAL A 7 -19.67 -5.97 -19.65
CA VAL A 7 -18.60 -4.95 -19.58
C VAL A 7 -17.26 -5.67 -19.70
N ARG A 8 -16.68 -5.68 -20.90
CA ARG A 8 -15.28 -6.07 -21.11
C ARG A 8 -14.43 -4.98 -20.47
N VAL A 9 -13.98 -5.21 -19.24
CA VAL A 9 -12.97 -4.37 -18.61
C VAL A 9 -11.69 -4.58 -19.40
N ASP A 10 -11.18 -3.52 -20.00
CA ASP A 10 -9.82 -3.52 -20.54
C ASP A 10 -8.86 -3.57 -19.35
N GLU A 11 -8.44 -4.78 -18.97
CA GLU A 11 -7.57 -5.02 -17.82
C GLU A 11 -6.23 -4.27 -17.97
N LEU A 12 -5.71 -4.18 -19.19
CA LEU A 12 -4.47 -3.46 -19.49
C LEU A 12 -4.67 -1.95 -19.35
N GLY A 13 -5.77 -1.42 -19.91
CA GLY A 13 -6.15 -0.01 -19.76
C GLY A 13 -6.38 0.38 -18.30
N LEU A 14 -7.03 -0.48 -17.52
CA LEU A 14 -7.26 -0.28 -16.10
C LEU A 14 -5.95 -0.28 -15.29
N ALA A 15 -5.05 -1.24 -15.57
CA ALA A 15 -3.74 -1.30 -14.92
C ALA A 15 -2.90 -0.05 -15.22
N ASN A 16 -2.89 0.40 -16.48
CA ASN A 16 -2.19 1.62 -16.90
C ASN A 16 -2.78 2.86 -16.21
N ALA A 17 -4.11 2.98 -16.17
CA ALA A 17 -4.78 4.07 -15.47
C ALA A 17 -4.45 4.07 -13.97
N GLN A 18 -4.47 2.89 -13.33
CA GLN A 18 -4.13 2.74 -11.92
C GLN A 18 -2.69 3.17 -11.64
N SER A 19 -1.72 2.75 -12.45
CA SER A 19 -0.31 3.13 -12.31
C SER A 19 -0.12 4.64 -12.48
N ALA A 20 -0.78 5.25 -13.48
CA ALA A 20 -0.74 6.69 -13.73
C ALA A 20 -1.34 7.51 -12.56
N ILE A 21 -2.51 7.10 -12.07
CA ILE A 21 -3.19 7.76 -10.93
C ILE A 21 -2.32 7.65 -9.67
N THR A 22 -1.77 6.46 -9.40
CA THR A 22 -0.98 6.21 -8.20
C THR A 22 0.30 7.04 -8.21
N ARG A 23 1.00 7.10 -9.35
CA ARG A 23 2.17 7.97 -9.54
C ARG A 23 1.83 9.45 -9.34
N ALA A 24 0.74 9.92 -9.94
CA ALA A 24 0.32 11.31 -9.79
C ALA A 24 0.01 11.67 -8.33
N HIS A 25 -0.69 10.79 -7.62
CA HIS A 25 -1.02 10.96 -6.21
C HIS A 25 0.23 11.10 -5.34
N PHE A 26 1.18 10.17 -5.44
CA PHE A 26 2.39 10.21 -4.63
C PHE A 26 3.33 11.36 -5.01
N ASN A 27 3.42 11.71 -6.30
CA ASN A 27 4.16 12.91 -6.72
C ASN A 27 3.59 14.18 -6.07
N GLN A 28 2.27 14.30 -5.95
CA GLN A 28 1.68 15.43 -5.25
C GLN A 28 2.05 15.45 -3.76
N LEU A 29 1.99 14.30 -3.08
CA LEU A 29 2.38 14.20 -1.67
C LEU A 29 3.85 14.57 -1.45
N VAL A 30 4.75 14.01 -2.26
CA VAL A 30 6.19 14.20 -2.15
C VAL A 30 6.58 15.65 -2.49
N TYR A 31 6.15 16.13 -3.66
CA TYR A 31 6.69 17.36 -4.24
C TYR A 31 5.77 18.57 -4.10
N THR A 32 4.46 18.40 -4.30
CA THR A 32 3.51 19.54 -4.29
C THR A 32 3.16 19.96 -2.87
N TYR A 33 2.83 19.00 -2.02
CA TYR A 33 2.49 19.26 -0.61
C TYR A 33 3.72 19.31 0.29
N GLY A 34 4.89 18.87 -0.21
CA GLY A 34 6.15 18.97 0.52
C GLY A 34 6.25 18.06 1.73
N TYR A 35 5.45 16.98 1.79
CA TYR A 35 5.60 15.95 2.83
C TYR A 35 6.91 15.16 2.64
N GLY A 36 7.53 15.26 1.46
CA GLY A 36 8.74 14.53 1.13
C GLY A 36 8.48 13.03 0.99
N ARG A 37 9.50 12.23 1.24
CA ARG A 37 9.45 10.77 1.09
C ARG A 37 8.30 10.17 1.90
N GLN A 38 7.50 9.31 1.26
CA GLN A 38 6.33 8.69 1.86
C GLN A 38 6.63 7.26 2.31
N VAL A 39 6.16 6.88 3.50
CA VAL A 39 6.16 5.48 3.97
C VAL A 39 4.71 5.06 4.19
N VAL A 40 4.23 4.19 3.32
CA VAL A 40 2.84 3.73 3.27
C VAL A 40 2.74 2.41 4.02
N VAL A 41 2.08 2.44 5.17
CA VAL A 41 1.90 1.26 6.02
C VAL A 41 0.49 0.71 5.81
N ASN A 42 0.37 -0.46 5.18
CA ASN A 42 -0.91 -1.15 5.00
C ASN A 42 -1.07 -2.29 6.02
N LEU A 43 -2.14 -2.20 6.79
CA LEU A 43 -2.47 -3.15 7.83
C LEU A 43 -3.41 -4.20 7.24
N LEU A 44 -2.84 -5.34 6.89
CA LEU A 44 -3.55 -6.37 6.16
C LEU A 44 -4.52 -7.09 7.10
N ASP A 45 -5.79 -7.16 6.71
CA ASP A 45 -6.66 -8.26 7.09
C ASP A 45 -6.80 -9.22 5.91
N GLU A 46 -6.23 -10.41 6.07
CA GLU A 46 -6.40 -11.49 5.12
C GLU A 46 -7.76 -12.20 5.30
N LYS A 47 -8.82 -11.52 5.76
CA LYS A 47 -10.17 -12.11 5.84
C LYS A 47 -11.18 -11.30 5.03
N GLY A 48 -12.14 -12.03 4.46
CA GLY A 48 -13.30 -11.43 3.81
C GLY A 48 -12.98 -10.59 2.57
N LEU A 49 -13.71 -9.48 2.44
CA LEU A 49 -13.76 -8.62 1.26
C LEU A 49 -12.54 -7.71 1.10
N GLU A 50 -11.64 -7.65 2.08
CA GLU A 50 -10.48 -6.77 2.04
C GLU A 50 -9.31 -7.37 1.24
N ARG A 51 -9.28 -8.69 1.05
CA ARG A 51 -8.22 -9.38 0.28
C ARG A 51 -8.01 -8.82 -1.13
N PRO A 52 -9.06 -8.64 -1.97
CA PRO A 52 -8.88 -8.11 -3.32
C PRO A 52 -8.39 -6.65 -3.30
N LEU A 53 -8.85 -5.86 -2.32
CA LEU A 53 -8.43 -4.47 -2.15
C LEU A 53 -6.95 -4.37 -1.77
N ASN A 54 -6.51 -5.18 -0.80
CA ASN A 54 -5.12 -5.25 -0.39
C ASN A 54 -4.19 -5.65 -1.54
N ARG A 55 -4.61 -6.63 -2.34
CA ARG A 55 -3.86 -7.04 -3.54
C ARG A 55 -3.79 -5.92 -4.56
N ALA A 56 -4.93 -5.28 -4.87
CA ALA A 56 -4.97 -4.19 -5.84
C ALA A 56 -4.08 -3.01 -5.41
N TYR A 57 -4.09 -2.66 -4.12
CA TYR A 57 -3.28 -1.59 -3.58
C TYR A 57 -1.78 -1.93 -3.61
N ALA A 58 -1.39 -3.15 -3.24
CA ALA A 58 0.00 -3.60 -3.34
C ALA A 58 0.52 -3.61 -4.78
N THR A 59 -0.32 -4.02 -5.74
CA THR A 59 0.02 -3.95 -7.17
C THR A 59 0.17 -2.51 -7.63
N ALA A 60 -0.71 -1.61 -7.19
CA ALA A 60 -0.66 -0.19 -7.57
C ALA A 60 0.63 0.51 -7.07
N THR A 61 1.17 0.10 -5.92
CA THR A 61 2.41 0.68 -5.37
C THR A 61 3.69 0.05 -5.90
N THR A 62 3.60 -1.04 -6.67
CA THR A 62 4.79 -1.78 -7.16
C THR A 62 5.64 -0.96 -8.14
N ASP A 63 5.03 -0.07 -8.93
CA ASP A 63 5.71 0.72 -9.97
C ASP A 63 6.26 2.07 -9.48
N LEU A 64 6.18 2.34 -8.17
CA LEU A 64 6.65 3.59 -7.57
C LEU A 64 8.16 3.53 -7.31
N ASP A 65 8.82 4.69 -7.29
CA ASP A 65 10.22 4.77 -6.90
C ASP A 65 10.35 4.52 -5.40
N GLU A 66 11.05 3.44 -5.01
CA GLU A 66 11.27 3.05 -3.61
C GLU A 66 12.05 4.12 -2.81
N ASN A 67 12.79 4.98 -3.49
CA ASN A 67 13.46 6.12 -2.87
C ASN A 67 12.49 7.23 -2.48
N GLU A 68 11.35 7.36 -3.16
CA GLU A 68 10.32 8.38 -2.90
C GLU A 68 9.15 7.83 -2.08
N VAL A 69 8.76 6.58 -2.32
CA VAL A 69 7.61 5.93 -1.69
C VAL A 69 7.98 4.50 -1.34
N LYS A 70 7.93 4.19 -0.04
CA LYS A 70 8.07 2.81 0.46
C LYS A 70 6.72 2.26 0.86
N TYR A 71 6.40 1.06 0.38
CA TYR A 71 5.20 0.33 0.79
C TYR A 71 5.58 -0.78 1.79
N GLU A 72 4.99 -0.74 2.98
CA GLU A 72 5.14 -1.76 4.01
C GLU A 72 3.78 -2.37 4.31
N SER A 73 3.69 -3.69 4.21
CA SER A 73 2.47 -4.42 4.53
C SER A 73 2.67 -5.27 5.78
N PHE A 74 1.69 -5.21 6.70
CA PHE A 74 1.77 -5.86 7.99
C PHE A 74 0.44 -6.53 8.36
N ASP A 75 0.45 -7.86 8.46
CA ASP A 75 -0.72 -8.64 8.85
C ASP A 75 -0.77 -8.78 10.38
N PHE A 76 -1.63 -7.99 11.01
CA PHE A 76 -1.81 -8.03 12.47
C PHE A 76 -2.37 -9.36 12.97
N HIS A 77 -3.20 -10.04 12.20
CA HIS A 77 -3.85 -11.26 12.65
C HIS A 77 -2.87 -12.44 12.64
N ARG A 78 -2.02 -12.49 11.62
CA ARG A 78 -0.95 -13.49 11.52
C ARG A 78 0.20 -13.18 12.47
N GLU A 79 0.63 -11.92 12.54
CA GLU A 79 1.78 -11.55 13.35
C GLU A 79 1.41 -11.41 14.83
N CYS A 80 0.39 -10.63 15.18
CA CYS A 80 0.01 -10.29 16.57
C CYS A 80 -1.13 -11.17 17.15
N GLY A 81 -1.41 -12.33 16.54
CA GLY A 81 -2.42 -13.27 17.03
C GLY A 81 -2.26 -13.58 18.53
N SER A 82 -3.41 -13.63 19.24
CA SER A 82 -3.50 -13.79 20.71
C SER A 82 -3.03 -12.58 21.53
N MET A 83 -3.23 -11.34 21.04
CA MET A 83 -2.85 -10.09 21.72
C MET A 83 -1.35 -9.98 22.01
N ARG A 84 -0.51 -10.55 21.13
CA ARG A 84 0.95 -10.45 21.20
C ARG A 84 1.44 -9.12 20.64
N TRP A 85 1.19 -8.07 21.43
CA TRP A 85 1.64 -6.71 21.13
C TRP A 85 3.17 -6.58 21.07
N ASP A 86 3.92 -7.55 21.63
CA ASP A 86 5.38 -7.66 21.49
C ASP A 86 5.85 -7.69 20.03
N ARG A 87 4.99 -8.15 19.11
CA ARG A 87 5.33 -8.26 17.69
C ARG A 87 5.11 -6.98 16.89
N LEU A 88 4.50 -5.94 17.48
CA LEU A 88 4.55 -4.60 16.88
C LEU A 88 5.97 -4.05 16.80
N THR A 89 6.86 -4.52 17.67
CA THR A 89 8.28 -4.18 17.58
C THR A 89 8.86 -4.57 16.22
N ILE A 90 8.38 -5.63 15.57
CA ILE A 90 8.82 -6.02 14.22
C ILE A 90 8.48 -4.93 13.20
N LEU A 91 7.27 -4.36 13.28
CA LEU A 91 6.89 -3.25 12.40
C LEU A 91 7.74 -2.01 12.71
N LEU A 92 7.94 -1.70 13.99
CA LEU A 92 8.78 -0.56 14.40
C LEU A 92 10.23 -0.72 13.92
N GLU A 93 10.82 -1.90 14.05
CA GLU A 93 12.17 -2.20 13.57
C GLU A 93 12.31 -2.00 12.06
N ARG A 94 11.26 -2.28 11.28
CA ARG A 94 11.23 -2.00 9.83
C ARG A 94 11.08 -0.51 9.51
N LEU A 95 10.38 0.24 10.35
CA LEU A 95 10.08 1.66 10.11
C LEU A 95 11.15 2.61 10.65
N ILE A 96 11.86 2.26 11.73
CA ILE A 96 12.89 3.11 12.36
C ILE A 96 13.94 3.59 11.34
N PRO A 97 14.54 2.74 10.49
CA PRO A 97 15.52 3.19 9.50
C PRO A 97 14.96 4.22 8.52
N GLU A 98 13.67 4.13 8.21
CA GLU A 98 12.97 5.06 7.31
C GLU A 98 12.72 6.41 7.97
N LEU A 99 12.40 6.39 9.28
CA LEU A 99 12.21 7.60 10.09
C LEU A 99 13.54 8.34 10.34
N GLU A 100 14.64 7.61 10.44
CA GLU A 100 15.98 8.21 10.62
C GLU A 100 16.50 8.85 9.33
N ARG A 101 16.15 8.30 8.15
CA ARG A 101 16.46 8.92 6.85
C ARG A 101 15.77 10.26 6.61
N ALA A 102 14.64 10.51 7.28
CA ALA A 102 13.86 11.73 7.12
C ALA A 102 14.34 12.90 8.01
N LYS A 103 15.36 12.67 8.85
CA LYS A 103 16.03 13.70 9.64
C LYS A 103 17.20 14.31 8.88
#